data_AF-A0A6B1H1K0-F1
#
_entry.id   AF-A0A6B1H1K0-F1
#
_cell.length_a   1.000
_cell.length_b   1.000
_cell.length_c   1.000
_cell.angle_alpha   90.00
_cell.angle_beta   90.00
_cell.angle_gamma   90.00
#
_symmetry.space_group_name_H-M   'P 1'
#
loop_
_entity.id
_entity.type
_entity.pdbx_description
1 polymer ?
#
loop_
_entity_poly.entity_id
_entity_poly.type
_entity_poly.pdbx_seq_one_letter_code
_entity_poly.pdbx_strand_id
1 'polypeptide(L)'
;MPDQTGRRGHGRRSPHDDAGRAGGARRQGRLLAGGGDRGRRRGDDAASPTGAPGAGRLSLGTGVLRVLRTHRGAPASRAGGRDHHASWADQPRHRDRQRGRRRTLVGDPRAGGERRRGANGGALPAGRREERRGRNTVSGSLVIRGGRVVDPTQALDGPADVLIENGTVTACGPGLARPENVPELDAAGLVVAPGLIDMHVHLREPGQEYKETIETGTRAAAAGGFTAVACMPNTDPVNDDPSLTEFMLKQADRAGWARVYPIAAVSRGLEGRELTEFGAQRRAGAVAVSDDGRPVWSAALMRQALRYARHFDLPVIQHAEELALSGDGVMHEGRFATRLGVEGIPAAADDVMVSRDLLLVADTGGRYHLAHMSTERSLDLIRAARADGHRVTCEVSAHHLLLTDEDVFDSGLDPNFKMHPPLRSAADRDALVEGLADGSIDAIASDHAPHHPDEKELDFVGSPNGIVGLETTLSLCLDRLG
;
A
#
# COMPACT_ATOMS: atom_id res chain seq x y z
N MET A 1 18.39 -0.37 -64.64
CA MET A 1 19.05 -0.86 -65.87
C MET A 1 19.61 0.36 -66.61
N PRO A 2 20.93 0.56 -66.70
CA PRO A 2 22.03 0.01 -65.89
C PRO A 2 22.36 0.96 -64.69
N ASP A 3 23.18 0.69 -63.65
CA ASP A 3 24.43 -0.10 -63.50
C ASP A 3 25.67 0.70 -64.03
N GLN A 4 26.88 0.79 -63.45
CA GLN A 4 27.61 0.01 -62.42
C GLN A 4 28.68 0.86 -61.67
N THR A 5 29.08 0.38 -60.46
CA THR A 5 30.44 0.27 -59.84
C THR A 5 31.57 1.33 -60.05
N GLY A 6 32.60 1.48 -59.19
CA GLY A 6 32.88 0.85 -57.90
C GLY A 6 34.27 1.20 -57.31
N ARG A 7 34.33 1.15 -55.96
CA ARG A 7 35.32 0.45 -55.09
C ARG A 7 36.86 0.47 -55.34
N ARG A 8 37.54 0.90 -54.26
CA ARG A 8 38.82 0.41 -53.63
C ARG A 8 40.19 0.94 -54.10
N GLY A 9 41.06 1.24 -53.11
CA GLY A 9 42.53 1.25 -53.25
C GLY A 9 43.28 2.03 -52.14
N HIS A 10 44.17 1.38 -51.37
CA HIS A 10 44.99 2.03 -50.31
C HIS A 10 46.44 2.35 -50.75
N GLY A 11 47.05 3.38 -50.16
CA GLY A 11 48.51 3.60 -50.04
C GLY A 11 48.82 4.62 -48.93
N ARG A 12 49.52 4.27 -47.82
CA ARG A 12 50.98 4.41 -47.57
C ARG A 12 51.53 5.82 -47.86
N ARG A 13 52.37 6.49 -47.05
CA ARG A 13 52.83 6.44 -45.64
C ARG A 13 53.94 7.53 -45.53
N SER A 14 53.77 8.57 -44.69
CA SER A 14 54.84 9.31 -43.97
C SER A 14 55.90 10.08 -44.83
N PRO A 15 56.87 10.86 -44.27
CA PRO A 15 57.16 11.13 -42.83
C PRO A 15 57.59 12.59 -42.45
N HIS A 16 57.91 12.79 -41.15
CA HIS A 16 58.78 13.81 -40.52
C HIS A 16 58.41 15.31 -40.67
N ASP A 17 58.60 16.20 -39.67
CA ASP A 17 59.12 16.04 -38.29
C ASP A 17 58.37 17.03 -37.33
N ASP A 18 58.73 17.36 -36.08
CA ASP A 18 60.00 17.30 -35.33
C ASP A 18 59.77 16.98 -33.82
N ALA A 19 60.76 17.27 -32.99
CA ALA A 19 61.06 16.73 -31.68
C ALA A 19 60.90 17.70 -30.48
N GLY A 20 60.69 17.13 -29.29
CA GLY A 20 60.72 17.83 -28.00
C GLY A 20 60.68 16.87 -26.79
N ARG A 21 61.84 16.56 -26.20
CA ARG A 21 62.00 15.79 -24.93
C ARG A 21 61.83 16.72 -23.72
N ALA A 22 61.65 16.31 -22.44
CA ALA A 22 61.85 15.04 -21.70
C ALA A 22 60.70 14.88 -20.64
N GLY A 23 60.43 13.77 -19.93
CA GLY A 23 61.30 12.82 -19.20
C GLY A 23 61.73 13.41 -17.83
N GLY A 24 61.45 12.85 -16.65
CA GLY A 24 60.76 11.63 -16.22
C GLY A 24 61.59 10.83 -15.19
N ALA A 25 61.14 10.65 -13.94
CA ALA A 25 61.78 9.77 -12.94
C ALA A 25 60.88 9.35 -11.76
N ARG A 26 61.13 8.15 -11.20
CA ARG A 26 60.50 7.56 -10.00
C ARG A 26 61.49 7.51 -8.82
N ARG A 27 61.02 7.41 -7.57
CA ARG A 27 61.54 6.56 -6.44
C ARG A 27 60.74 6.79 -5.15
N GLN A 28 60.12 5.76 -4.55
CA GLN A 28 60.63 4.84 -3.51
C GLN A 28 60.68 5.40 -2.06
N GLY A 29 59.67 5.05 -1.26
CA GLY A 29 59.80 4.24 -0.03
C GLY A 29 60.44 4.81 1.25
N ARG A 30 59.74 4.67 2.38
CA ARG A 30 60.33 4.33 3.69
C ARG A 30 59.33 3.66 4.64
N LEU A 31 59.85 2.75 5.47
CA LEU A 31 59.19 2.01 6.55
C LEU A 31 60.12 2.07 7.79
N LEU A 32 59.62 1.58 8.94
CA LEU A 32 60.32 1.43 10.25
C LEU A 32 60.52 2.75 11.01
N ALA A 33 60.46 2.85 12.36
CA ALA A 33 60.00 2.00 13.48
C ALA A 33 59.92 2.94 14.73
N GLY A 34 59.42 2.61 15.94
CA GLY A 34 58.76 1.43 16.52
C GLY A 34 58.70 1.54 18.06
N GLY A 35 57.96 0.65 18.74
CA GLY A 35 57.97 0.42 20.21
C GLY A 35 57.24 1.47 21.10
N GLY A 36 56.57 1.14 22.21
CA GLY A 36 56.13 -0.17 22.76
C GLY A 36 56.62 -0.51 24.18
N ASP A 37 55.71 -0.50 25.19
CA ASP A 37 55.56 -1.48 26.30
C ASP A 37 54.27 -1.13 27.09
N ARG A 38 53.31 -2.03 27.37
CA ARG A 38 53.15 -2.91 28.56
C ARG A 38 53.42 -2.22 29.92
N GLY A 39 52.59 -2.34 30.97
CA GLY A 39 51.30 -3.00 31.18
C GLY A 39 50.99 -3.17 32.69
N ARG A 40 49.93 -3.95 33.04
CA ARG A 40 49.53 -4.53 34.36
C ARG A 40 48.28 -3.95 35.08
N ARG A 41 47.16 -4.67 34.87
CA ARG A 41 46.24 -5.30 35.85
C ARG A 41 45.82 -4.60 37.18
N ARG A 42 44.48 -4.50 37.29
CA ARG A 42 43.57 -4.76 38.45
C ARG A 42 43.58 -3.80 39.65
N GLY A 43 42.37 -3.33 39.95
CA GLY A 43 41.88 -2.86 41.26
C GLY A 43 40.37 -2.66 41.13
N ASP A 44 39.58 -3.34 41.96
CA ASP A 44 38.14 -3.11 42.08
C ASP A 44 37.85 -1.89 42.99
N ASP A 45 36.58 -1.52 43.05
CA ASP A 45 35.89 -0.67 44.04
C ASP A 45 35.50 0.80 43.69
N ALA A 46 34.18 0.95 43.60
CA ALA A 46 33.34 1.96 44.25
C ALA A 46 33.19 3.41 43.69
N ALA A 47 31.96 3.89 43.92
CA ALA A 47 31.45 5.27 44.00
C ALA A 47 31.03 5.98 42.70
N SER A 48 29.71 6.18 42.60
CA SER A 48 29.04 7.13 41.71
C SER A 48 29.42 8.59 42.01
N PRO A 49 29.18 9.50 41.05
CA PRO A 49 28.37 10.65 41.41
C PRO A 49 27.25 10.99 40.41
N THR A 50 26.12 11.38 41.02
CA THR A 50 25.00 12.18 40.52
C THR A 50 25.26 13.12 39.33
N GLY A 51 24.31 13.16 38.38
CA GLY A 51 24.27 14.17 37.32
C GLY A 51 23.11 14.06 36.33
N ALA A 52 21.86 14.33 36.76
CA ALA A 52 20.77 14.72 35.86
C ALA A 52 20.79 16.27 35.73
N PRO A 53 20.38 16.88 34.59
CA PRO A 53 19.05 16.78 34.00
C PRO A 53 19.08 16.46 32.48
N GLY A 54 17.99 16.22 31.77
CA GLY A 54 16.58 16.14 32.13
C GLY A 54 15.75 16.13 30.84
N ALA A 55 14.87 15.14 30.66
CA ALA A 55 14.00 15.02 29.50
C ALA A 55 12.57 14.74 29.98
N GLY A 56 11.62 15.54 29.50
CA GLY A 56 10.23 15.50 29.97
C GLY A 56 9.53 14.21 29.56
N ARG A 57 9.09 13.42 30.54
CA ARG A 57 8.06 12.41 30.31
C ARG A 57 6.71 13.11 30.31
N LEU A 58 5.97 13.01 29.21
CA LEU A 58 4.54 13.29 29.20
C LEU A 58 3.85 12.26 30.11
N SER A 59 3.17 12.73 31.16
CA SER A 59 2.39 11.87 32.04
C SER A 59 1.04 11.58 31.40
N LEU A 60 0.82 10.36 30.93
CA LEU A 60 -0.51 9.92 30.53
C LEU A 60 -1.43 9.94 31.76
N GLY A 61 -2.51 10.72 31.67
CA GLY A 61 -3.46 10.93 32.77
C GLY A 61 -4.33 9.71 33.04
N THR A 62 -4.51 9.38 34.31
CA THR A 62 -5.26 8.19 34.74
C THR A 62 -6.78 8.42 34.68
N GLY A 63 -7.47 7.69 33.78
CA GLY A 63 -8.93 7.57 33.73
C GLY A 63 -9.38 7.23 32.29
N VAL A 64 -10.21 6.21 32.02
CA VAL A 64 -11.13 5.45 32.88
C VAL A 64 -10.99 3.95 32.59
N LEU A 65 -10.63 3.15 33.61
CA LEU A 65 -10.63 1.67 33.54
C LEU A 65 -11.68 1.08 34.48
N ARG A 66 -12.88 0.76 33.96
CA ARG A 66 -13.78 -0.21 34.62
C ARG A 66 -14.87 -0.74 33.68
N VAL A 67 -15.34 -1.96 33.97
CA VAL A 67 -16.24 -2.82 33.16
C VAL A 67 -15.44 -3.45 32.00
N LEU A 68 -15.07 -4.73 32.00
CA LEU A 68 -15.89 -5.93 32.32
C LEU A 68 -15.18 -7.00 33.19
N ARG A 69 -15.85 -7.45 34.25
CA ARG A 69 -15.85 -8.80 34.85
C ARG A 69 -17.25 -8.94 35.47
N THR A 70 -17.99 -10.04 35.42
CA THR A 70 -17.64 -11.47 35.46
C THR A 70 -18.70 -12.35 34.79
N HIS A 71 -18.33 -13.52 34.25
CA HIS A 71 -19.07 -14.77 34.47
C HIS A 71 -18.08 -15.95 34.57
N ARG A 72 -18.42 -16.99 35.35
CA ARG A 72 -17.52 -18.09 35.72
C ARG A 72 -18.23 -19.45 35.69
N GLY A 73 -17.64 -20.42 35.00
CA GLY A 73 -17.93 -21.86 35.08
C GLY A 73 -19.17 -22.34 34.31
N ALA A 74 -19.29 -23.60 33.85
CA ALA A 74 -18.38 -24.77 33.74
C ALA A 74 -19.15 -25.87 32.93
N PRO A 75 -18.69 -27.12 32.69
CA PRO A 75 -17.35 -27.73 32.79
C PRO A 75 -16.87 -28.40 31.47
N ALA A 76 -15.73 -29.10 31.50
CA ALA A 76 -15.10 -29.76 30.35
C ALA A 76 -15.78 -31.06 29.87
N SER A 77 -15.55 -31.41 28.59
CA SER A 77 -15.75 -32.76 28.03
C SER A 77 -14.56 -33.15 27.11
N ARG A 78 -14.53 -34.40 26.62
CA ARG A 78 -13.28 -35.11 26.24
C ARG A 78 -13.00 -35.16 24.73
N ALA A 79 -11.70 -35.02 24.42
CA ALA A 79 -10.90 -35.69 23.38
C ALA A 79 -11.60 -36.38 22.18
N GLY A 80 -11.23 -35.96 20.97
CA GLY A 80 -11.38 -36.71 19.73
C GLY A 80 -10.61 -36.05 18.57
N GLY A 81 -10.04 -36.87 17.67
CA GLY A 81 -9.51 -36.43 16.36
C GLY A 81 -8.17 -35.67 16.38
N ARG A 82 -7.13 -36.30 15.80
CA ARG A 82 -5.98 -35.55 15.24
C ARG A 82 -6.17 -35.50 13.73
N ASP A 83 -6.49 -34.34 13.19
CA ASP A 83 -6.44 -34.12 11.74
C ASP A 83 -5.41 -33.04 11.43
N HIS A 84 -4.40 -33.42 10.66
CA HIS A 84 -3.32 -32.54 10.24
C HIS A 84 -3.76 -31.75 9.00
N HIS A 85 -4.18 -30.50 9.18
CA HIS A 85 -4.27 -29.54 8.09
C HIS A 85 -2.96 -28.77 7.99
N ALA A 86 -2.20 -29.05 6.92
CA ALA A 86 -0.97 -28.34 6.60
C ALA A 86 -1.27 -26.99 5.94
N SER A 87 -0.42 -26.01 6.22
CA SER A 87 -0.38 -24.73 5.54
C SER A 87 0.18 -24.85 4.12
N TRP A 88 -0.26 -23.96 3.23
CA TRP A 88 0.24 -23.72 1.86
C TRP A 88 0.34 -24.92 0.90
N ALA A 89 -0.64 -25.04 0.00
CA ALA A 89 -0.52 -25.83 -1.23
C ALA A 89 -0.32 -24.91 -2.45
N ASP A 90 0.90 -24.88 -3.01
CA ASP A 90 1.17 -25.20 -4.43
C ASP A 90 2.58 -24.78 -4.88
N GLN A 91 3.49 -25.77 -4.93
CA GLN A 91 4.72 -25.70 -5.71
C GLN A 91 4.75 -26.84 -6.76
N PRO A 92 4.84 -26.56 -8.06
CA PRO A 92 4.94 -27.60 -9.08
C PRO A 92 6.35 -28.23 -9.08
N ARG A 93 6.43 -29.52 -8.69
CA ARG A 93 7.70 -30.27 -8.71
C ARG A 93 8.12 -30.67 -10.12
N HIS A 94 9.43 -30.70 -10.29
CA HIS A 94 10.12 -30.84 -11.57
C HIS A 94 10.14 -32.30 -12.08
N ARG A 95 9.34 -32.62 -13.11
CA ARG A 95 9.65 -33.55 -14.24
C ARG A 95 8.36 -33.99 -14.94
N ASP A 96 8.19 -33.54 -16.18
CA ASP A 96 8.18 -34.54 -17.26
C ASP A 96 8.79 -33.99 -18.55
N ARG A 97 9.52 -34.85 -19.28
CA ARG A 97 10.18 -34.49 -20.54
C ARG A 97 9.45 -35.16 -21.69
N GLN A 98 8.81 -34.39 -22.57
CA GLN A 98 8.51 -34.86 -23.93
C GLN A 98 9.09 -33.94 -25.02
N ARG A 99 9.55 -34.58 -26.09
CA ARG A 99 10.41 -33.98 -27.12
C ARG A 99 9.59 -33.45 -28.29
N GLY A 100 9.59 -32.13 -28.44
CA GLY A 100 9.84 -31.37 -29.68
C GLY A 100 9.12 -31.72 -31.00
N ARG A 101 8.69 -30.66 -31.70
CA ARG A 101 8.80 -30.57 -33.16
C ARG A 101 9.10 -29.13 -33.58
N ARG A 102 10.11 -28.94 -34.45
CA ARG A 102 10.46 -27.64 -35.05
C ARG A 102 9.32 -27.11 -35.92
N ARG A 103 9.02 -25.81 -35.84
CA ARG A 103 8.63 -25.02 -37.03
C ARG A 103 9.35 -23.67 -37.07
N THR A 104 9.65 -23.30 -38.29
CA THR A 104 10.44 -22.19 -38.88
C THR A 104 10.29 -20.79 -38.30
N LEU A 105 11.42 -20.06 -38.26
CA LEU A 105 11.50 -18.60 -38.25
C LEU A 105 10.78 -17.98 -39.46
N VAL A 106 10.14 -16.82 -39.27
CA VAL A 106 9.73 -15.91 -40.34
C VAL A 106 10.01 -14.45 -39.94
N GLY A 107 10.86 -13.80 -40.75
CA GLY A 107 10.89 -12.36 -41.09
C GLY A 107 10.57 -11.27 -40.06
N ASP A 108 11.60 -10.48 -39.73
CA ASP A 108 11.50 -9.08 -39.28
C ASP A 108 11.11 -8.15 -40.46
N PRO A 109 10.10 -7.28 -40.32
CA PRO A 109 9.97 -6.06 -41.12
C PRO A 109 10.11 -4.80 -40.24
N ARG A 110 11.15 -4.00 -40.53
CA ARG A 110 11.42 -2.73 -39.86
C ARG A 110 10.34 -1.67 -40.09
N ALA A 111 10.06 -0.93 -39.02
CA ALA A 111 9.65 0.48 -38.95
C ALA A 111 8.88 1.10 -40.15
N GLY A 112 7.57 1.29 -39.95
CA GLY A 112 6.73 2.25 -40.68
C GLY A 112 5.64 2.78 -39.75
N GLY A 113 5.46 4.11 -39.68
CA GLY A 113 4.57 4.73 -38.69
C GLY A 113 3.19 5.09 -39.22
N GLU A 114 2.14 4.39 -38.76
CA GLU A 114 0.73 4.77 -38.93
C GLU A 114 -0.04 4.54 -37.62
N ARG A 115 -0.43 5.60 -36.91
CA ARG A 115 -1.72 6.33 -37.04
C ARG A 115 -2.96 5.52 -36.63
N ARG A 116 -3.42 5.81 -35.40
CA ARG A 116 -4.76 5.56 -34.81
C ARG A 116 -5.88 5.25 -35.84
N ARG A 117 -6.26 3.98 -35.98
CA ARG A 117 -7.52 3.54 -36.63
C ARG A 117 -8.06 2.29 -35.93
N GLY A 118 -9.38 2.15 -35.86
CA GLY A 118 -10.04 0.92 -35.40
C GLY A 118 -10.07 -0.14 -36.52
N ALA A 119 -10.54 -1.35 -36.20
CA ALA A 119 -10.54 -2.52 -37.10
C ALA A 119 -11.25 -2.31 -38.46
N ASN A 120 -12.14 -1.31 -38.57
CA ASN A 120 -12.86 -0.95 -39.80
C ASN A 120 -12.35 0.35 -40.46
N GLY A 121 -11.14 0.82 -40.12
CA GLY A 121 -10.51 1.99 -40.75
C GLY A 121 -11.10 3.37 -40.39
N GLY A 122 -12.25 3.40 -39.69
CA GLY A 122 -12.90 4.60 -39.17
C GLY A 122 -12.18 5.20 -37.95
N ALA A 123 -12.44 6.48 -37.71
CA ALA A 123 -12.00 7.16 -36.49
C ALA A 123 -12.70 6.55 -35.26
N LEU A 124 -11.94 6.29 -34.20
CA LEU A 124 -12.53 5.96 -32.90
C LEU A 124 -13.37 7.17 -32.46
N PRO A 125 -14.65 7.01 -32.09
CA PRO A 125 -15.42 8.11 -31.53
C PRO A 125 -14.72 8.56 -30.25
N ALA A 126 -14.58 9.87 -30.08
CA ALA A 126 -14.15 10.43 -28.80
C ALA A 126 -15.12 9.92 -27.73
N GLY A 127 -14.62 9.12 -26.79
CA GLY A 127 -15.46 8.52 -25.76
C GLY A 127 -16.19 9.61 -25.01
N ARG A 128 -17.50 9.73 -25.22
CA ARG A 128 -18.33 10.55 -24.36
C ARG A 128 -18.16 9.98 -22.96
N ARG A 129 -17.63 10.81 -22.07
CA ARG A 129 -17.54 10.55 -20.65
C ARG A 129 -18.96 10.68 -20.08
N GLU A 130 -19.83 9.75 -20.48
CA GLU A 130 -21.08 9.53 -19.76
C GLU A 130 -20.67 9.09 -18.35
N GLU A 131 -20.83 10.02 -17.42
CA GLU A 131 -20.83 9.68 -16.00
C GLU A 131 -21.88 8.59 -15.82
N ARG A 132 -21.44 7.34 -15.62
CA ARG A 132 -22.23 6.29 -14.99
C ARG A 132 -22.53 6.72 -13.56
N ARG A 133 -23.40 7.72 -13.40
CA ARG A 133 -24.07 8.03 -12.14
C ARG A 133 -24.98 6.85 -11.84
N GLY A 134 -24.49 5.91 -11.03
CA GLY A 134 -25.35 5.03 -10.24
C GLY A 134 -26.24 5.95 -9.41
N ARG A 135 -27.50 6.11 -9.83
CA ARG A 135 -28.41 7.10 -9.26
C ARG A 135 -29.17 6.51 -8.08
N ASN A 136 -28.44 6.29 -6.99
CA ASN A 136 -28.97 6.71 -5.68
C ASN A 136 -28.91 8.24 -5.61
N THR A 137 -29.71 8.90 -6.47
CA THR A 137 -30.05 10.31 -6.26
C THR A 137 -30.92 10.38 -5.03
N VAL A 138 -30.31 10.77 -3.90
CA VAL A 138 -31.02 11.17 -2.69
C VAL A 138 -31.95 12.32 -3.07
N SER A 139 -33.21 12.00 -3.34
CA SER A 139 -34.22 12.97 -3.73
C SER A 139 -34.74 13.67 -2.48
N GLY A 140 -34.38 14.94 -2.31
CA GLY A 140 -34.71 15.73 -1.15
C GLY A 140 -33.67 16.81 -0.89
N SER A 141 -34.02 17.71 0.03
CA SER A 141 -33.09 18.70 0.56
C SER A 141 -32.87 18.44 2.05
N LEU A 142 -31.74 18.87 2.58
CA LEU A 142 -31.36 18.79 4.00
C LEU A 142 -30.55 20.03 4.35
N VAL A 143 -30.84 20.67 5.49
CA VAL A 143 -29.96 21.69 6.08
C VAL A 143 -29.27 21.09 7.30
N ILE A 144 -27.95 21.08 7.31
CA ILE A 144 -27.15 20.81 8.51
C ILE A 144 -26.83 22.15 9.16
N ARG A 145 -27.11 22.33 10.45
CA ARG A 145 -26.98 23.63 11.15
C ARG A 145 -26.05 23.60 12.35
N GLY A 146 -25.44 24.75 12.63
CA GLY A 146 -24.77 25.02 13.92
C GLY A 146 -23.47 24.24 14.18
N GLY A 147 -23.00 23.46 13.22
CA GLY A 147 -21.75 22.72 13.30
C GLY A 147 -20.53 23.58 12.96
N ARG A 148 -19.35 23.07 13.32
CA ARG A 148 -18.07 23.56 12.80
C ARG A 148 -17.81 22.87 11.47
N VAL A 149 -17.96 23.59 10.36
CA VAL A 149 -17.64 23.06 9.03
C VAL A 149 -16.13 23.13 8.81
N VAL A 150 -15.54 22.02 8.38
CA VAL A 150 -14.11 21.90 8.06
C VAL A 150 -13.97 21.36 6.63
N ASP A 151 -13.55 22.20 5.69
CA ASP A 151 -13.22 21.83 4.31
C ASP A 151 -11.86 22.43 3.91
N PRO A 152 -10.77 21.61 3.95
CA PRO A 152 -9.44 22.04 3.54
C PRO A 152 -9.35 22.50 2.08
N THR A 153 -10.24 22.03 1.19
CA THR A 153 -10.23 22.42 -0.23
C THR A 153 -10.67 23.86 -0.46
N GLN A 154 -11.40 24.42 0.52
CA GLN A 154 -11.87 25.81 0.54
C GLN A 154 -11.16 26.67 1.58
N ALA A 155 -10.18 26.10 2.31
CA ALA A 155 -9.60 26.67 3.53
C ALA A 155 -10.67 27.12 4.56
N LEU A 156 -11.78 26.36 4.63
CA LEU A 156 -12.89 26.62 5.53
C LEU A 156 -12.69 25.85 6.84
N ASP A 157 -12.64 26.56 7.95
CA ASP A 157 -12.70 26.01 9.30
C ASP A 157 -13.45 27.00 10.20
N GLY A 158 -14.70 26.70 10.53
CA GLY A 158 -15.51 27.60 11.37
C GLY A 158 -17.00 27.28 11.42
N PRO A 159 -17.80 28.08 12.17
CA PRO A 159 -19.23 27.88 12.29
C PRO A 159 -19.95 28.20 10.96
N ALA A 160 -20.65 27.21 10.41
CA ALA A 160 -21.45 27.39 9.20
C ALA A 160 -22.59 26.36 9.14
N ASP A 161 -23.63 26.71 8.38
CA ASP A 161 -24.68 25.79 7.96
C ASP A 161 -24.32 25.22 6.58
N VAL A 162 -24.83 24.03 6.24
CA VAL A 162 -24.67 23.37 4.94
C VAL A 162 -26.03 23.00 4.37
N LEU A 163 -26.37 23.51 3.19
CA LEU A 163 -27.55 23.12 2.42
C LEU A 163 -27.16 22.06 1.39
N ILE A 164 -27.83 20.92 1.46
CA ILE A 164 -27.74 19.82 0.51
C ILE A 164 -29.07 19.75 -0.24
N GLU A 165 -29.04 19.69 -1.56
CA GLU A 165 -30.21 19.51 -2.42
C GLU A 165 -29.91 18.46 -3.49
N ASN A 166 -30.79 17.45 -3.61
CA ASN A 166 -30.68 16.36 -4.57
C ASN A 166 -29.30 15.66 -4.54
N GLY A 167 -28.75 15.46 -3.34
CA GLY A 167 -27.43 14.85 -3.12
C GLY A 167 -26.22 15.74 -3.46
N THR A 168 -26.42 17.04 -3.67
CA THR A 168 -25.36 18.01 -3.97
C THR A 168 -25.33 19.10 -2.90
N VAL A 169 -24.16 19.52 -2.42
CA VAL A 169 -24.04 20.73 -1.58
C VAL A 169 -24.29 21.96 -2.47
N THR A 170 -25.35 22.72 -2.20
CA THR A 170 -25.71 23.90 -3.01
C THR A 170 -25.43 25.23 -2.32
N ALA A 171 -25.32 25.24 -0.99
CA ALA A 171 -24.78 26.38 -0.24
C ALA A 171 -24.06 25.93 1.04
N CYS A 172 -23.03 26.68 1.42
CA CYS A 172 -22.37 26.58 2.73
C CYS A 172 -22.04 27.98 3.21
N GLY A 173 -22.27 28.27 4.50
CA GLY A 173 -21.93 29.55 5.10
C GLY A 173 -22.67 29.83 6.41
N PRO A 174 -22.30 30.91 7.12
CA PRO A 174 -22.95 31.28 8.37
C PRO A 174 -24.39 31.75 8.15
N GLY A 175 -25.34 31.20 8.92
CA GLY A 175 -26.71 31.70 8.98
C GLY A 175 -27.50 31.54 7.68
N LEU A 176 -27.40 30.38 7.00
CA LEU A 176 -28.14 30.12 5.78
C LEU A 176 -29.64 30.31 5.98
N ALA A 177 -30.29 31.00 5.05
CA ALA A 177 -31.73 31.23 5.05
C ALA A 177 -32.49 29.91 5.19
N ARG A 178 -33.53 29.89 6.02
CA ARG A 178 -34.38 28.71 6.26
C ARG A 178 -35.25 28.46 5.03
N PRO A 179 -35.01 27.41 4.23
CA PRO A 179 -35.92 27.06 3.16
C PRO A 179 -37.14 26.39 3.78
N GLU A 180 -38.34 26.82 3.42
CA GLU A 180 -39.56 26.24 3.97
C GLU A 180 -39.68 24.75 3.61
N ASN A 181 -40.12 23.93 4.57
CA ASN A 181 -40.36 22.49 4.41
C ASN A 181 -39.11 21.63 4.11
N VAL A 182 -37.90 22.14 4.36
CA VAL A 182 -36.66 21.34 4.28
C VAL A 182 -36.32 20.76 5.65
N PRO A 183 -36.07 19.44 5.78
CA PRO A 183 -35.55 18.83 7.00
C PRO A 183 -34.28 19.51 7.51
N GLU A 184 -34.18 19.68 8.84
CA GLU A 184 -33.01 20.25 9.50
C GLU A 184 -32.33 19.18 10.39
N LEU A 185 -31.01 19.10 10.30
CA LEU A 185 -30.14 18.32 11.18
C LEU A 185 -29.35 19.29 12.06
N ASP A 186 -29.57 19.22 13.37
CA ASP A 186 -28.78 19.97 14.34
C ASP A 186 -27.42 19.30 14.54
N ALA A 187 -26.35 20.03 14.22
CA ALA A 187 -24.96 19.63 14.39
C ALA A 187 -24.24 20.50 15.44
N ALA A 188 -24.97 21.17 16.33
CA ALA A 188 -24.39 21.96 17.42
C ALA A 188 -23.37 21.16 18.24
N GLY A 189 -22.15 21.68 18.34
CA GLY A 189 -21.03 21.02 19.04
C GLY A 189 -20.35 19.89 18.25
N LEU A 190 -20.79 19.60 17.03
CA LEU A 190 -20.20 18.60 16.13
C LEU A 190 -19.36 19.26 15.03
N VAL A 191 -18.50 18.45 14.40
CA VAL A 191 -17.76 18.80 13.19
C VAL A 191 -18.53 18.29 11.96
N VAL A 192 -18.63 19.12 10.93
CA VAL A 192 -19.20 18.77 9.63
C VAL A 192 -18.06 18.82 8.60
N ALA A 193 -17.66 17.67 8.08
CA ALA A 193 -16.53 17.56 7.15
C ALA A 193 -16.95 16.84 5.85
N PRO A 194 -16.20 17.02 4.74
CA PRO A 194 -16.28 16.12 3.60
C PRO A 194 -16.15 14.67 4.04
N GLY A 195 -17.07 13.82 3.58
CA GLY A 195 -17.07 12.40 3.91
C GLY A 195 -15.79 11.72 3.45
N LEU A 196 -15.14 10.98 4.35
CA LEU A 196 -13.81 10.40 4.11
C LEU A 196 -13.83 9.38 2.97
N ILE A 197 -12.66 9.14 2.39
CA ILE A 197 -12.43 8.10 1.37
C ILE A 197 -11.29 7.24 1.85
N ASP A 198 -11.56 5.95 2.08
CA ASP A 198 -10.49 4.97 2.29
C ASP A 198 -10.08 4.39 0.93
N MET A 199 -8.79 4.20 0.71
CA MET A 199 -8.25 3.62 -0.52
C MET A 199 -7.68 2.20 -0.34
N HIS A 200 -7.71 1.64 0.88
CA HIS A 200 -7.25 0.28 1.16
C HIS A 200 -8.19 -0.46 2.13
N VAL A 201 -9.08 -1.31 1.59
CA VAL A 201 -10.07 -2.08 2.36
C VAL A 201 -10.25 -3.49 1.78
N HIS A 202 -10.40 -4.50 2.64
CA HIS A 202 -10.83 -5.85 2.25
C HIS A 202 -12.28 -6.12 2.66
N LEU A 203 -13.21 -6.07 1.70
CA LEU A 203 -14.63 -6.35 1.94
C LEU A 203 -14.99 -7.84 1.97
N ARG A 204 -14.03 -8.73 1.67
CA ARG A 204 -14.08 -10.22 1.75
C ARG A 204 -15.14 -10.94 0.90
N GLU A 205 -16.20 -10.28 0.46
CA GLU A 205 -17.16 -10.77 -0.53
C GLU A 205 -16.68 -10.46 -1.97
N PRO A 206 -16.69 -11.44 -2.91
CA PRO A 206 -17.18 -12.81 -2.75
C PRO A 206 -16.19 -13.79 -2.07
N GLY A 207 -16.75 -14.85 -1.49
CA GLY A 207 -16.05 -16.09 -1.09
C GLY A 207 -15.67 -16.19 0.38
N GLN A 208 -15.53 -15.06 1.08
CA GLN A 208 -15.18 -15.02 2.49
C GLN A 208 -16.22 -14.23 3.29
N GLU A 209 -17.50 -14.36 2.94
CA GLU A 209 -18.65 -13.63 3.51
C GLU A 209 -18.80 -13.83 5.04
N TYR A 210 -18.24 -14.91 5.58
CA TYR A 210 -18.21 -15.18 7.02
C TYR A 210 -17.24 -14.28 7.80
N LYS A 211 -16.31 -13.60 7.12
CA LYS A 211 -15.41 -12.59 7.69
C LYS A 211 -16.01 -11.20 7.58
N GLU A 212 -16.48 -10.85 6.38
CA GLU A 212 -17.12 -9.57 6.08
C GLU A 212 -17.91 -9.69 4.76
N THR A 213 -18.92 -8.84 4.58
CA THR A 213 -19.66 -8.67 3.33
C THR A 213 -19.54 -7.23 2.83
N ILE A 214 -19.89 -6.98 1.56
CA ILE A 214 -19.95 -5.60 1.05
C ILE A 214 -20.97 -4.78 1.85
N GLU A 215 -22.07 -5.37 2.32
CA GLU A 215 -23.05 -4.66 3.17
C GLU A 215 -22.46 -4.30 4.54
N THR A 216 -21.88 -5.26 5.25
CA THR A 216 -21.38 -5.03 6.61
C THR A 216 -20.13 -4.14 6.62
N GLY A 217 -19.18 -4.34 5.71
CA GLY A 217 -17.99 -3.50 5.57
C GLY A 217 -18.30 -2.08 5.12
N THR A 218 -19.26 -1.86 4.20
CA THR A 218 -19.67 -0.49 3.84
C THR A 218 -20.47 0.20 4.94
N ARG A 219 -21.18 -0.55 5.79
CA ARG A 219 -21.82 -0.01 7.00
C ARG A 219 -20.78 0.37 8.06
N ALA A 220 -19.72 -0.43 8.25
CA ALA A 220 -18.59 -0.09 9.11
C ALA A 220 -17.85 1.16 8.61
N ALA A 221 -17.65 1.28 7.29
CA ALA A 221 -17.12 2.48 6.65
C ALA A 221 -17.96 3.72 6.99
N ALA A 222 -19.28 3.65 6.79
CA ALA A 222 -20.19 4.75 7.11
C ALA A 222 -20.17 5.13 8.61
N ALA A 223 -20.06 4.15 9.52
CA ALA A 223 -19.92 4.39 10.96
C ALA A 223 -18.59 5.09 11.31
N GLY A 224 -17.50 4.78 10.60
CA GLY A 224 -16.20 5.46 10.71
C GLY A 224 -16.11 6.83 10.04
N GLY A 225 -17.19 7.31 9.39
CA GLY A 225 -17.21 8.57 8.64
C GLY A 225 -16.73 8.49 7.18
N PHE A 226 -16.44 7.29 6.69
CA PHE A 226 -16.08 7.04 5.29
C PHE A 226 -17.33 6.95 4.41
N THR A 227 -17.41 7.81 3.40
CA THR A 227 -18.48 7.77 2.37
C THR A 227 -18.07 7.05 1.10
N ALA A 228 -16.80 6.67 1.00
CA ALA A 228 -16.30 5.76 -0.01
C ALA A 228 -15.14 4.89 0.49
N VAL A 229 -15.01 3.70 -0.11
CA VAL A 229 -13.91 2.76 0.10
C VAL A 229 -13.43 2.22 -1.25
N ALA A 230 -12.14 1.94 -1.41
CA ALA A 230 -11.62 1.13 -2.51
C ALA A 230 -11.31 -0.28 -2.01
N CYS A 231 -11.86 -1.31 -2.67
CA CYS A 231 -11.76 -2.69 -2.22
C CYS A 231 -10.71 -3.49 -3.00
N MET A 232 -9.84 -4.19 -2.28
CA MET A 232 -8.72 -4.96 -2.83
C MET A 232 -9.18 -6.27 -3.53
N PRO A 233 -8.39 -6.79 -4.50
CA PRO A 233 -8.83 -7.86 -5.40
C PRO A 233 -8.76 -9.29 -4.82
N ASN A 234 -8.27 -9.47 -3.59
CA ASN A 234 -8.04 -10.77 -2.93
C ASN A 234 -9.30 -11.43 -2.33
N THR A 235 -10.38 -11.41 -3.10
CA THR A 235 -11.60 -12.19 -2.88
C THR A 235 -11.45 -13.62 -3.44
N ASP A 236 -12.45 -14.48 -3.21
CA ASP A 236 -12.53 -15.80 -3.85
C ASP A 236 -13.88 -15.97 -4.58
N PRO A 237 -13.92 -15.89 -5.93
CA PRO A 237 -12.79 -15.71 -6.84
C PRO A 237 -12.14 -14.32 -6.74
N VAL A 238 -10.86 -14.26 -7.13
CA VAL A 238 -10.07 -13.04 -7.27
C VAL A 238 -10.74 -12.10 -8.29
N ASN A 239 -10.70 -10.79 -8.05
CA ASN A 239 -11.22 -9.79 -9.00
C ASN A 239 -10.30 -9.60 -10.24
N ASP A 240 -10.06 -10.67 -10.99
CA ASP A 240 -9.27 -10.69 -12.23
C ASP A 240 -10.12 -10.68 -13.51
N ASP A 241 -11.43 -10.96 -13.40
CA ASP A 241 -12.43 -10.85 -14.48
C ASP A 241 -13.38 -9.62 -14.33
N PRO A 242 -13.72 -8.92 -15.44
CA PRO A 242 -14.62 -7.76 -15.42
C PRO A 242 -16.01 -8.01 -14.80
N SER A 243 -16.53 -9.25 -14.87
CA SER A 243 -17.85 -9.58 -14.30
C SER A 243 -17.87 -9.53 -12.77
N LEU A 244 -16.73 -9.76 -12.11
CA LEU A 244 -16.58 -9.66 -10.65
C LEU A 244 -16.54 -8.20 -10.20
N THR A 245 -15.83 -7.34 -10.92
CA THR A 245 -15.90 -5.88 -10.71
C THR A 245 -17.32 -5.36 -10.87
N GLU A 246 -18.08 -5.82 -11.88
CA GLU A 246 -19.49 -5.46 -12.01
C GLU A 246 -20.38 -6.04 -10.90
N PHE A 247 -20.07 -7.23 -10.37
CA PHE A 247 -20.78 -7.81 -9.23
C PHE A 247 -20.57 -6.99 -7.97
N MET A 248 -19.32 -6.65 -7.62
CA MET A 248 -18.99 -5.82 -6.45
C MET A 248 -19.73 -4.48 -6.49
N LEU A 249 -19.77 -3.81 -7.66
CA LEU A 249 -20.51 -2.57 -7.85
C LEU A 249 -22.02 -2.73 -7.66
N LYS A 250 -22.62 -3.84 -8.10
CA LYS A 250 -24.05 -4.13 -7.90
C LYS A 250 -24.38 -4.43 -6.44
N GLN A 251 -23.50 -5.11 -5.71
CA GLN A 251 -23.69 -5.34 -4.27
C GLN A 251 -23.53 -4.05 -3.47
N ALA A 252 -22.57 -3.18 -3.82
CA ALA A 252 -22.41 -1.88 -3.19
C ALA A 252 -23.63 -0.96 -3.40
N ASP A 253 -24.18 -0.92 -4.63
CA ASP A 253 -25.41 -0.18 -4.96
C ASP A 253 -26.62 -0.70 -4.16
N ARG A 254 -26.71 -2.02 -3.99
CA ARG A 254 -27.73 -2.70 -3.17
C ARG A 254 -27.58 -2.44 -1.67
N ALA A 255 -26.35 -2.41 -1.15
CA ALA A 255 -26.05 -2.16 0.26
C ALA A 255 -26.33 -0.71 0.65
N GLY A 256 -25.97 0.25 -0.21
CA GLY A 256 -26.37 1.66 -0.08
C GLY A 256 -25.69 2.48 1.02
N TRP A 257 -24.75 1.90 1.80
CA TRP A 257 -24.09 2.59 2.92
C TRP A 257 -22.93 3.52 2.51
N ALA A 258 -22.02 3.04 1.65
CA ALA A 258 -20.86 3.79 1.16
C ALA A 258 -20.55 3.44 -0.30
N ARG A 259 -19.89 4.34 -1.04
CA ARG A 259 -19.48 4.08 -2.43
C ARG A 259 -18.30 3.10 -2.45
N VAL A 260 -18.39 2.04 -3.24
CA VAL A 260 -17.27 1.10 -3.43
C VAL A 260 -16.59 1.35 -4.78
N TYR A 261 -15.26 1.41 -4.76
CA TYR A 261 -14.40 1.56 -5.93
C TYR A 261 -13.50 0.33 -6.09
N PRO A 262 -13.88 -0.69 -6.89
CA PRO A 262 -13.09 -1.90 -6.99
C PRO A 262 -11.68 -1.68 -7.54
N ILE A 263 -10.71 -2.38 -6.96
CA ILE A 263 -9.36 -2.56 -7.48
C ILE A 263 -9.34 -3.94 -8.14
N ALA A 264 -8.82 -4.03 -9.37
CA ALA A 264 -8.73 -5.28 -10.11
C ALA A 264 -7.34 -5.91 -9.98
N ALA A 265 -7.24 -7.22 -10.16
CA ALA A 265 -5.96 -7.93 -10.10
C ALA A 265 -4.98 -7.44 -11.18
N VAL A 266 -3.68 -7.31 -10.87
CA VAL A 266 -2.63 -7.12 -11.88
C VAL A 266 -2.43 -8.40 -12.67
N SER A 267 -2.50 -9.55 -12.01
CA SER A 267 -2.31 -10.87 -12.60
C SER A 267 -3.49 -11.82 -12.35
N ARG A 268 -3.66 -12.79 -13.26
CA ARG A 268 -4.64 -13.87 -13.07
C ARG A 268 -4.37 -14.61 -11.77
N GLY A 269 -5.42 -14.79 -10.95
CA GLY A 269 -5.34 -15.49 -9.67
C GLY A 269 -4.31 -14.95 -8.66
N LEU A 270 -3.85 -13.70 -8.80
CA LEU A 270 -2.75 -13.12 -8.02
C LEU A 270 -1.43 -13.92 -8.12
N GLU A 271 -1.21 -14.67 -9.20
CA GLU A 271 -0.03 -15.56 -9.34
C GLU A 271 1.28 -14.81 -9.66
N GLY A 272 1.21 -13.55 -10.10
CA GLY A 272 2.34 -12.76 -10.58
C GLY A 272 2.95 -13.27 -11.90
N ARG A 273 2.18 -14.02 -12.71
CA ARG A 273 2.65 -14.69 -13.94
C ARG A 273 2.12 -14.10 -15.25
N GLU A 274 0.82 -13.82 -15.35
CA GLU A 274 0.13 -13.35 -16.56
C GLU A 274 -0.74 -12.14 -16.22
N LEU A 275 -0.67 -11.06 -17.01
CA LEU A 275 -1.49 -9.85 -16.81
C LEU A 275 -2.98 -10.11 -17.03
N THR A 276 -3.82 -9.38 -16.30
CA THR A 276 -5.26 -9.29 -16.58
C THR A 276 -5.58 -8.27 -17.69
N GLU A 277 -6.83 -8.30 -18.17
CA GLU A 277 -7.32 -7.38 -19.20
C GLU A 277 -7.66 -6.00 -18.63
N PHE A 278 -6.64 -5.21 -18.27
CA PHE A 278 -6.78 -3.89 -17.62
C PHE A 278 -7.80 -2.96 -18.31
N GLY A 279 -7.81 -2.96 -19.65
CA GLY A 279 -8.74 -2.15 -20.43
C GLY A 279 -10.20 -2.61 -20.31
N ALA A 280 -10.46 -3.90 -20.05
CA ALA A 280 -11.78 -4.43 -19.76
C ALA A 280 -12.18 -4.15 -18.32
N GLN A 281 -11.27 -4.35 -17.37
CA GLN A 281 -11.48 -4.03 -15.95
C GLN A 281 -11.83 -2.55 -15.73
N ARG A 282 -11.11 -1.64 -16.39
CA ARG A 282 -11.41 -0.19 -16.37
C ARG A 282 -12.79 0.15 -16.94
N ARG A 283 -13.33 -0.65 -17.88
CA ARG A 283 -14.68 -0.46 -18.43
C ARG A 283 -15.78 -1.01 -17.51
N ALA A 284 -15.52 -2.09 -16.78
CA ALA A 284 -16.43 -2.59 -15.76
C ALA A 284 -16.57 -1.60 -14.60
N GLY A 285 -15.46 -1.02 -14.16
CA GLY A 285 -15.44 0.09 -13.21
C GLY A 285 -14.20 0.21 -12.33
N ALA A 286 -13.17 -0.63 -12.54
CA ALA A 286 -11.98 -0.65 -11.71
C ALA A 286 -11.25 0.72 -11.69
N VAL A 287 -10.80 1.15 -10.51
CA VAL A 287 -10.12 2.44 -10.31
C VAL A 287 -8.59 2.35 -10.31
N ALA A 288 -8.06 1.18 -9.97
CA ALA A 288 -6.64 0.85 -9.93
C ALA A 288 -6.45 -0.64 -10.27
N VAL A 289 -5.19 -1.07 -10.37
CA VAL A 289 -4.82 -2.49 -10.37
C VAL A 289 -3.81 -2.80 -9.28
N SER A 290 -3.93 -3.94 -8.62
CA SER A 290 -2.99 -4.46 -7.61
C SER A 290 -2.98 -5.99 -7.63
N ASP A 291 -1.95 -6.65 -7.09
CA ASP A 291 -2.06 -8.07 -6.70
C ASP A 291 -2.22 -8.25 -5.19
N ASP A 292 -2.52 -7.17 -4.47
CA ASP A 292 -2.58 -7.11 -3.01
C ASP A 292 -3.29 -8.30 -2.33
N GLY A 293 -2.78 -8.70 -1.16
CA GLY A 293 -2.80 -10.07 -0.65
C GLY A 293 -1.62 -10.91 -1.13
N ARG A 294 -0.95 -10.50 -2.22
CA ARG A 294 0.36 -10.99 -2.69
C ARG A 294 1.17 -9.86 -3.34
N PRO A 295 2.51 -9.92 -3.30
CA PRO A 295 3.33 -9.01 -4.08
C PRO A 295 3.30 -9.38 -5.57
N VAL A 296 3.36 -8.38 -6.45
CA VAL A 296 3.75 -8.58 -7.86
C VAL A 296 5.25 -8.93 -7.90
N TRP A 297 5.61 -10.15 -7.54
CA TRP A 297 6.99 -10.60 -7.32
C TRP A 297 7.84 -10.62 -8.61
N SER A 298 7.20 -10.72 -9.79
CA SER A 298 7.89 -10.73 -11.08
C SER A 298 8.20 -9.32 -11.56
N ALA A 299 9.48 -8.93 -11.53
CA ALA A 299 9.98 -7.66 -12.09
C ALA A 299 9.58 -7.47 -13.56
N ALA A 300 9.54 -8.56 -14.34
CA ALA A 300 9.12 -8.54 -15.73
C ALA A 300 7.61 -8.23 -15.87
N LEU A 301 6.78 -8.79 -14.99
CA LEU A 301 5.34 -8.53 -14.98
C LEU A 301 5.03 -7.10 -14.48
N MET A 302 5.61 -6.66 -13.36
CA MET A 302 5.46 -5.30 -12.84
C MET A 302 5.81 -4.25 -13.90
N ARG A 303 6.92 -4.46 -14.62
CA ARG A 303 7.30 -3.58 -15.76
C ARG A 303 6.27 -3.56 -16.88
N GLN A 304 5.63 -4.68 -17.19
CA GLN A 304 4.56 -4.74 -18.18
C GLN A 304 3.29 -4.05 -17.66
N ALA A 305 2.91 -4.29 -16.40
CA ALA A 305 1.78 -3.67 -15.73
C ALA A 305 1.89 -2.13 -15.74
N LEU A 306 3.01 -1.59 -15.24
CA LEU A 306 3.27 -0.14 -15.21
C LEU A 306 3.23 0.49 -16.61
N ARG A 307 3.69 -0.21 -17.66
CA ARG A 307 3.57 0.26 -19.05
C ARG A 307 2.14 0.26 -19.55
N TYR A 308 1.41 -0.84 -19.32
CA TYR A 308 0.09 -1.08 -19.89
C TYR A 308 -1.00 -0.24 -19.19
N ALA A 309 -0.93 -0.12 -17.86
CA ALA A 309 -1.85 0.67 -17.04
C ALA A 309 -1.97 2.14 -17.49
N ARG A 310 -0.88 2.74 -18.02
CA ARG A 310 -0.89 4.11 -18.57
C ARG A 310 -1.84 4.32 -19.72
N HIS A 311 -2.12 3.30 -20.53
CA HIS A 311 -3.08 3.43 -21.63
C HIS A 311 -4.52 3.63 -21.15
N PHE A 312 -4.78 3.41 -19.85
CA PHE A 312 -6.08 3.49 -19.20
C PHE A 312 -6.13 4.48 -18.01
N ASP A 313 -5.02 5.21 -17.76
CA ASP A 313 -4.76 6.05 -16.58
C ASP A 313 -5.06 5.35 -15.23
N LEU A 314 -4.71 4.06 -15.16
CA LEU A 314 -4.74 3.28 -13.92
C LEU A 314 -3.42 3.47 -13.16
N PRO A 315 -3.44 3.72 -11.84
CA PRO A 315 -2.29 3.46 -10.98
C PRO A 315 -2.12 1.96 -10.76
N VAL A 316 -0.86 1.52 -10.63
CA VAL A 316 -0.51 0.20 -10.10
C VAL A 316 -0.21 0.36 -8.62
N ILE A 317 -0.99 -0.31 -7.77
CA ILE A 317 -0.80 -0.35 -6.31
C ILE A 317 -0.01 -1.62 -5.99
N GLN A 318 1.06 -1.50 -5.18
CA GLN A 318 1.91 -2.62 -4.81
C GLN A 318 1.86 -2.89 -3.31
N HIS A 319 1.48 -4.13 -2.97
CA HIS A 319 1.87 -4.78 -1.72
C HIS A 319 3.37 -5.12 -1.80
N ALA A 320 4.22 -4.38 -1.10
CA ALA A 320 5.67 -4.48 -1.28
C ALA A 320 6.30 -5.52 -0.34
N GLU A 321 6.56 -6.71 -0.87
CA GLU A 321 7.17 -7.82 -0.13
C GLU A 321 8.07 -8.67 -1.04
N GLU A 322 9.34 -8.84 -0.70
CA GLU A 322 10.21 -9.89 -1.26
C GLU A 322 10.06 -11.18 -0.47
N LEU A 323 9.27 -12.12 -1.02
CA LEU A 323 8.92 -13.41 -0.43
C LEU A 323 10.13 -14.26 0.00
N ALA A 324 11.27 -14.14 -0.68
CA ALA A 324 12.49 -14.86 -0.30
C ALA A 324 13.21 -14.26 0.93
N LEU A 325 12.81 -13.07 1.38
CA LEU A 325 13.30 -12.40 2.58
C LEU A 325 12.30 -12.42 3.74
N SER A 326 10.98 -12.36 3.46
CA SER A 326 9.95 -12.48 4.51
C SER A 326 9.81 -13.91 5.05
N GLY A 327 9.91 -14.92 4.18
CA GLY A 327 9.94 -16.33 4.58
C GLY A 327 8.71 -16.76 5.37
N ASP A 328 8.92 -17.43 6.49
CA ASP A 328 7.88 -17.82 7.46
C ASP A 328 7.78 -16.83 8.65
N GLY A 329 8.33 -15.61 8.50
CA GLY A 329 8.32 -14.58 9.53
C GLY A 329 6.91 -14.10 9.91
N VAL A 330 6.71 -13.77 11.19
CA VAL A 330 5.37 -13.44 11.74
C VAL A 330 5.25 -12.06 12.39
N MET A 331 6.36 -11.37 12.61
CA MET A 331 6.44 -9.98 13.08
C MET A 331 7.71 -9.31 12.52
N HIS A 332 8.04 -8.07 12.89
CA HIS A 332 9.30 -7.44 12.46
C HIS A 332 10.56 -8.17 12.99
N GLU A 333 11.54 -8.38 12.12
CA GLU A 333 12.89 -8.81 12.51
C GLU A 333 13.58 -7.72 13.33
N GLY A 334 13.58 -7.90 14.65
CA GLY A 334 14.13 -6.94 15.58
C GLY A 334 14.47 -7.55 16.94
N ARG A 335 14.74 -6.67 17.90
CA ARG A 335 15.08 -7.07 19.28
C ARG A 335 13.95 -7.86 19.95
N PHE A 336 12.70 -7.61 19.54
CA PHE A 336 11.52 -8.19 20.15
C PHE A 336 11.19 -9.59 19.61
N ALA A 337 11.24 -9.81 18.29
CA ALA A 337 11.17 -11.16 17.71
C ALA A 337 12.23 -12.08 18.32
N THR A 338 13.48 -11.59 18.47
CA THR A 338 14.58 -12.30 19.12
C THR A 338 14.27 -12.68 20.58
N ARG A 339 13.59 -11.80 21.35
CA ARG A 339 13.21 -12.07 22.75
C ARG A 339 12.03 -13.02 22.87
N LEU A 340 11.10 -12.99 21.91
CA LEU A 340 9.92 -13.85 21.86
C LEU A 340 10.23 -15.24 21.31
N GLY A 341 11.35 -15.40 20.61
CA GLY A 341 11.76 -16.66 20.00
C GLY A 341 10.97 -16.99 18.73
N VAL A 342 10.46 -15.97 18.03
CA VAL A 342 9.70 -16.10 16.78
C VAL A 342 10.52 -15.61 15.59
N GLU A 343 10.18 -16.11 14.40
CA GLU A 343 10.82 -15.67 13.14
C GLU A 343 10.32 -14.28 12.74
N GLY A 344 11.25 -13.43 12.31
CA GLY A 344 11.00 -12.03 11.98
C GLY A 344 11.15 -11.74 10.50
N ILE A 345 10.34 -10.83 9.99
CA ILE A 345 10.38 -10.28 8.63
C ILE A 345 11.35 -9.09 8.63
N PRO A 346 12.48 -9.14 7.90
CA PRO A 346 13.40 -8.02 7.79
C PRO A 346 12.77 -6.84 7.03
N ALA A 347 13.10 -5.61 7.41
CA ALA A 347 12.69 -4.40 6.68
C ALA A 347 13.15 -4.42 5.19
N ALA A 348 14.25 -5.14 4.92
CA ALA A 348 14.75 -5.37 3.57
C ALA A 348 13.77 -6.12 2.64
N ALA A 349 12.79 -6.85 3.19
CA ALA A 349 11.73 -7.48 2.37
C ALA A 349 10.91 -6.43 1.62
N ASP A 350 10.57 -5.33 2.28
CA ASP A 350 9.80 -4.21 1.72
C ASP A 350 10.74 -3.36 0.83
N ASP A 351 11.89 -2.95 1.37
CA ASP A 351 12.81 -2.00 0.73
C ASP A 351 13.35 -2.49 -0.63
N VAL A 352 13.65 -3.78 -0.76
CA VAL A 352 14.13 -4.38 -2.03
C VAL A 352 13.03 -4.33 -3.08
N MET A 353 11.78 -4.60 -2.68
CA MET A 353 10.63 -4.59 -3.57
C MET A 353 10.29 -3.17 -4.02
N VAL A 354 10.29 -2.19 -3.11
CA VAL A 354 10.10 -0.76 -3.41
C VAL A 354 11.21 -0.24 -4.33
N SER A 355 12.48 -0.50 -4.01
CA SER A 355 13.62 -0.05 -4.82
C SER A 355 13.58 -0.60 -6.26
N ARG A 356 13.25 -1.89 -6.41
CA ARG A 356 13.02 -2.53 -7.71
C ARG A 356 11.94 -1.80 -8.51
N ASP A 357 10.80 -1.52 -7.88
CA ASP A 357 9.65 -0.94 -8.57
C ASP A 357 9.88 0.49 -8.99
N LEU A 358 10.57 1.29 -8.18
CA LEU A 358 10.91 2.67 -8.54
C LEU A 358 11.87 2.75 -9.75
N LEU A 359 12.80 1.81 -9.89
CA LEU A 359 13.60 1.65 -11.12
C LEU A 359 12.73 1.29 -12.34
N LEU A 360 11.69 0.47 -12.15
CA LEU A 360 10.71 0.14 -13.20
C LEU A 360 9.73 1.28 -13.48
N VAL A 361 9.51 2.20 -12.53
CA VAL A 361 8.79 3.46 -12.76
C VAL A 361 9.67 4.44 -13.53
N ALA A 362 10.98 4.48 -13.33
CA ALA A 362 11.92 5.33 -14.07
C ALA A 362 12.01 4.96 -15.57
N ASP A 363 12.27 3.68 -15.90
CA ASP A 363 12.13 3.17 -17.29
C ASP A 363 10.67 3.24 -17.77
N THR A 364 9.76 3.11 -16.81
CA THR A 364 8.32 3.13 -16.93
C THR A 364 7.74 4.40 -17.55
N GLY A 365 7.90 5.48 -16.81
CA GLY A 365 6.96 6.61 -16.69
C GLY A 365 5.57 6.22 -16.17
N GLY A 366 5.44 5.07 -15.49
CA GLY A 366 4.21 4.51 -14.92
C GLY A 366 3.65 5.33 -13.75
N ARG A 367 2.41 5.05 -13.34
CA ARG A 367 1.86 5.50 -12.05
C ARG A 367 2.00 4.37 -11.04
N TYR A 368 2.68 4.62 -9.95
CA TYR A 368 2.91 3.65 -8.88
C TYR A 368 2.40 4.19 -7.57
N HIS A 369 1.79 3.33 -6.78
CA HIS A 369 1.39 3.60 -5.42
C HIS A 369 1.90 2.49 -4.50
N LEU A 370 2.64 2.86 -3.46
CA LEU A 370 3.08 1.94 -2.42
C LEU A 370 2.00 1.85 -1.35
N ALA A 371 1.41 0.66 -1.20
CA ALA A 371 0.44 0.39 -0.15
C ALA A 371 1.11 0.35 1.24
N HIS A 372 0.35 0.73 2.28
CA HIS A 372 0.65 0.56 3.71
C HIS A 372 2.16 0.55 4.06
N MET A 373 2.87 1.65 3.80
CA MET A 373 4.33 1.74 4.01
C MET A 373 4.71 1.49 5.48
N SER A 374 5.77 0.70 5.72
CA SER A 374 6.19 0.35 7.08
C SER A 374 7.60 0.82 7.49
N THR A 375 8.49 1.19 6.55
CA THR A 375 9.93 1.44 6.84
C THR A 375 10.40 2.87 6.53
N GLU A 376 11.37 3.37 7.30
CA GLU A 376 12.08 4.64 7.04
C GLU A 376 12.72 4.64 5.64
N ARG A 377 13.36 3.52 5.26
CA ARG A 377 14.07 3.39 3.98
C ARG A 377 13.13 3.45 2.78
N SER A 378 11.92 2.90 2.87
CA SER A 378 10.93 3.00 1.80
C SER A 378 10.41 4.44 1.64
N LEU A 379 10.30 5.20 2.72
CA LEU A 379 9.98 6.63 2.68
C LEU A 379 11.05 7.45 1.94
N ASP A 380 12.34 7.23 2.27
CA ASP A 380 13.47 7.84 1.56
C ASP A 380 13.46 7.54 0.06
N LEU A 381 13.15 6.29 -0.31
CA LEU A 381 13.08 5.86 -1.70
C LEU A 381 11.93 6.56 -2.46
N ILE A 382 10.76 6.71 -1.84
CA ILE A 382 9.63 7.47 -2.40
C ILE A 382 9.98 8.96 -2.54
N ARG A 383 10.59 9.58 -1.53
CA ARG A 383 11.07 10.97 -1.57
C ARG A 383 12.03 11.20 -2.74
N ALA A 384 13.02 10.33 -2.91
CA ALA A 384 13.99 10.40 -4.00
C ALA A 384 13.33 10.28 -5.39
N ALA A 385 12.48 9.26 -5.59
CA ALA A 385 11.78 9.07 -6.86
C ALA A 385 10.81 10.23 -7.19
N ARG A 386 10.19 10.85 -6.18
CA ARG A 386 9.35 12.04 -6.37
C ARG A 386 10.19 13.26 -6.76
N ALA A 387 11.38 13.44 -6.17
CA ALA A 387 12.33 14.49 -6.54
C ALA A 387 12.84 14.35 -7.99
N ASP A 388 13.02 13.12 -8.48
CA ASP A 388 13.33 12.80 -9.88
C ASP A 388 12.12 12.96 -10.84
N GLY A 389 10.97 13.44 -10.33
CA GLY A 389 9.77 13.74 -11.12
C GLY A 389 8.94 12.51 -11.50
N HIS A 390 9.12 11.37 -10.83
CA HIS A 390 8.34 10.17 -11.09
C HIS A 390 6.93 10.25 -10.49
N ARG A 391 5.96 9.58 -11.12
CA ARG A 391 4.54 9.57 -10.68
C ARG A 391 4.32 8.52 -9.59
N VAL A 392 4.93 8.75 -8.44
CA VAL A 392 4.91 7.87 -7.26
C VAL A 392 4.10 8.53 -6.15
N THR A 393 3.29 7.74 -5.47
CA THR A 393 2.62 8.11 -4.21
C THR A 393 2.70 6.95 -3.22
N CYS A 394 2.42 7.20 -1.95
CA CYS A 394 2.32 6.16 -0.93
C CYS A 394 1.26 6.49 0.13
N GLU A 395 0.81 5.46 0.82
CA GLU A 395 -0.06 5.54 1.98
C GLU A 395 0.61 4.90 3.20
N VAL A 396 0.07 5.17 4.38
CA VAL A 396 0.43 4.52 5.65
C VAL A 396 -0.86 4.19 6.40
N SER A 397 -0.86 3.14 7.22
CA SER A 397 -2.01 2.82 8.06
C SER A 397 -1.92 3.44 9.45
N ALA A 398 -3.07 3.68 10.08
CA ALA A 398 -3.12 4.23 11.43
C ALA A 398 -2.37 3.36 12.45
N HIS A 399 -2.39 2.03 12.31
CA HIS A 399 -1.65 1.15 13.21
C HIS A 399 -0.12 1.27 13.03
N HIS A 400 0.39 1.51 11.82
CA HIS A 400 1.81 1.80 11.58
C HIS A 400 2.27 3.18 12.04
N LEU A 401 1.36 4.15 12.22
CA LEU A 401 1.66 5.47 12.79
C LEU A 401 1.66 5.47 14.33
N LEU A 402 1.07 4.45 14.97
CA LEU A 402 0.74 4.47 16.40
C LEU A 402 1.39 3.36 17.21
N LEU A 403 1.71 2.21 16.60
CA LEU A 403 2.22 1.02 17.27
C LEU A 403 3.54 0.54 16.64
N THR A 404 4.26 -0.30 17.39
CA THR A 404 5.61 -0.77 17.10
C THR A 404 5.78 -2.26 17.42
N ASP A 405 6.94 -2.83 17.08
CA ASP A 405 7.33 -4.19 17.47
C ASP A 405 7.47 -4.38 19.00
N GLU A 406 7.58 -3.29 19.77
CA GLU A 406 7.52 -3.29 21.24
C GLU A 406 6.11 -3.58 21.75
N ASP A 407 5.07 -3.05 21.11
CA ASP A 407 3.68 -3.29 21.50
C ASP A 407 3.27 -4.75 21.26
N VAL A 408 3.81 -5.39 20.20
CA VAL A 408 3.68 -6.84 19.97
C VAL A 408 4.27 -7.63 21.15
N PHE A 409 5.44 -7.23 21.64
CA PHE A 409 6.09 -7.86 22.80
C PHE A 409 5.30 -7.66 24.09
N ASP A 410 4.89 -6.42 24.39
CA ASP A 410 4.16 -6.08 25.60
C ASP A 410 2.74 -6.68 25.63
N SER A 411 2.12 -6.93 24.46
CA SER A 411 0.86 -7.68 24.36
C SER A 411 0.99 -9.16 24.79
N GLY A 412 2.21 -9.71 24.76
CA GLY A 412 2.46 -11.13 25.00
C GLY A 412 2.04 -12.02 23.82
N LEU A 413 2.27 -11.57 22.58
CA LEU A 413 1.86 -12.24 21.33
C LEU A 413 0.33 -12.34 21.14
N ASP A 414 -0.40 -11.24 21.37
CA ASP A 414 -1.82 -11.15 21.00
C ASP A 414 -1.96 -11.08 19.46
N PRO A 415 -2.69 -12.01 18.80
CA PRO A 415 -2.90 -12.01 17.35
C PRO A 415 -3.51 -10.72 16.76
N ASN A 416 -4.12 -9.86 17.58
CA ASN A 416 -4.61 -8.55 17.15
C ASN A 416 -3.47 -7.52 16.91
N PHE A 417 -2.22 -7.87 17.21
CA PHE A 417 -1.03 -7.12 16.80
C PHE A 417 -0.36 -7.71 15.54
N LYS A 418 -0.99 -8.69 14.89
CA LYS A 418 -0.47 -9.34 13.67
C LYS A 418 -1.18 -8.86 12.40
N MET A 419 -0.42 -8.17 11.56
CA MET A 419 -0.78 -7.68 10.22
C MET A 419 0.42 -7.74 9.28
N HIS A 420 0.23 -7.44 7.99
CA HIS A 420 1.30 -7.46 7.00
C HIS A 420 1.25 -6.21 6.09
N PRO A 421 2.31 -5.39 6.03
CA PRO A 421 3.59 -5.52 6.73
C PRO A 421 3.41 -5.45 8.26
N PRO A 422 4.34 -6.02 9.04
CA PRO A 422 4.23 -6.04 10.50
C PRO A 422 4.65 -4.70 11.10
N LEU A 423 4.14 -4.40 12.31
CA LEU A 423 4.59 -3.27 13.13
C LEU A 423 6.13 -3.30 13.26
N ARG A 424 6.77 -2.22 12.81
CA ARG A 424 8.23 -2.07 12.75
C ARG A 424 8.79 -1.40 14.01
N SER A 425 10.07 -1.06 13.99
CA SER A 425 10.73 -0.39 15.10
C SER A 425 10.13 0.98 15.39
N ALA A 426 10.35 1.50 16.61
CA ALA A 426 9.97 2.86 16.96
C ALA A 426 10.59 3.93 16.02
N ALA A 427 11.79 3.67 15.47
CA ALA A 427 12.44 4.60 14.54
C ALA A 427 11.73 4.65 13.17
N ASP A 428 11.29 3.49 12.66
CA ASP A 428 10.47 3.44 11.44
C ASP A 428 9.14 4.17 11.65
N ARG A 429 8.46 3.91 12.78
CA ARG A 429 7.22 4.59 13.17
C ARG A 429 7.42 6.11 13.27
N ASP A 430 8.48 6.57 13.92
CA ASP A 430 8.81 8.00 14.03
C ASP A 430 9.03 8.63 12.64
N ALA A 431 9.77 7.95 11.74
CA ALA A 431 9.99 8.41 10.37
C ALA A 431 8.69 8.47 9.55
N LEU A 432 7.75 7.54 9.74
CA LEU A 432 6.44 7.57 9.09
C LEU A 432 5.58 8.75 9.60
N VAL A 433 5.62 9.07 10.89
CA VAL A 433 4.95 10.25 11.46
C VAL A 433 5.54 11.55 10.89
N GLU A 434 6.87 11.66 10.78
CA GLU A 434 7.54 12.78 10.13
C GLU A 434 7.18 12.87 8.63
N GLY A 435 7.14 11.74 7.92
CA GLY A 435 6.77 11.66 6.51
C GLY A 435 5.32 12.01 6.20
N LEU A 436 4.41 11.79 7.17
CA LEU A 436 3.04 12.29 7.08
C LEU A 436 3.00 13.82 7.31
N ALA A 437 3.73 14.31 8.31
CA ALA A 437 3.75 15.73 8.67
C ALA A 437 4.41 16.63 7.60
N ASP A 438 5.42 16.12 6.87
CA ASP A 438 6.10 16.85 5.79
C ASP A 438 5.44 16.70 4.40
N GLY A 439 4.42 15.83 4.28
CA GLY A 439 3.69 15.56 3.03
C GLY A 439 4.41 14.61 2.06
N SER A 440 5.42 13.86 2.52
CA SER A 440 6.05 12.78 1.74
C SER A 440 5.11 11.58 1.55
N ILE A 441 4.25 11.33 2.53
CA ILE A 441 3.16 10.34 2.51
C ILE A 441 1.86 11.05 2.09
N ASP A 442 1.16 10.50 1.09
CA ASP A 442 0.02 11.19 0.46
C ASP A 442 -1.33 10.92 1.16
N ALA A 443 -1.46 9.82 1.89
CA ALA A 443 -2.71 9.40 2.51
C ALA A 443 -2.51 8.53 3.76
N ILE A 444 -3.52 8.54 4.64
CA ILE A 444 -3.76 7.46 5.60
C ILE A 444 -4.85 6.56 5.02
N ALA A 445 -4.60 5.26 4.94
CA ALA A 445 -5.58 4.25 4.52
C ALA A 445 -5.69 3.19 5.63
N SER A 446 -6.89 2.66 5.90
CA SER A 446 -7.04 1.86 7.13
C SER A 446 -6.39 0.47 7.07
N ASP A 447 -6.23 -0.09 5.86
CA ASP A 447 -5.96 -1.52 5.64
C ASP A 447 -6.92 -2.37 6.49
N HIS A 448 -8.23 -2.09 6.34
CA HIS A 448 -9.26 -2.81 7.06
C HIS A 448 -9.34 -4.25 6.51
N ALA A 449 -8.76 -5.16 7.29
CA ALA A 449 -8.57 -6.56 6.98
C ALA A 449 -9.31 -7.45 8.01
N PRO A 450 -10.65 -7.57 7.93
CA PRO A 450 -11.46 -8.33 8.87
C PRO A 450 -11.18 -9.84 8.77
N HIS A 451 -11.29 -10.51 9.91
CA HIS A 451 -11.14 -11.95 10.11
C HIS A 451 -12.19 -12.43 11.10
N HIS A 452 -12.59 -13.70 11.00
CA HIS A 452 -13.52 -14.27 11.96
C HIS A 452 -12.83 -14.44 13.33
N PRO A 453 -13.50 -14.22 14.48
CA PRO A 453 -12.88 -14.34 15.80
C PRO A 453 -12.11 -15.65 16.00
N ASP A 454 -12.69 -16.79 15.63
CA ASP A 454 -12.06 -18.12 15.69
C ASP A 454 -10.69 -18.19 14.96
N GLU A 455 -10.45 -17.39 13.92
CA GLU A 455 -9.15 -17.33 13.23
C GLU A 455 -8.10 -16.54 14.02
N LYS A 456 -8.53 -15.54 14.81
CA LYS A 456 -7.69 -14.70 15.67
C LYS A 456 -7.58 -15.25 17.11
N GLU A 457 -8.31 -16.32 17.44
CA GLU A 457 -8.16 -17.10 18.69
C GLU A 457 -7.08 -18.21 18.59
N LEU A 458 -6.46 -18.38 17.42
CA LEU A 458 -5.28 -19.23 17.25
C LEU A 458 -4.04 -18.62 17.95
N ASP A 459 -2.92 -19.34 17.98
CA ASP A 459 -1.66 -18.72 18.41
C ASP A 459 -1.20 -17.64 17.41
N PHE A 460 -0.27 -16.79 17.83
CA PHE A 460 0.24 -15.71 16.99
C PHE A 460 0.88 -16.21 15.69
N VAL A 461 1.45 -17.42 15.68
CA VAL A 461 2.03 -18.01 14.46
C VAL A 461 0.94 -18.45 13.48
N GLY A 462 -0.08 -19.17 13.95
CA GLY A 462 -1.18 -19.70 13.14
C GLY A 462 -2.27 -18.71 12.76
N SER A 463 -2.46 -17.63 13.54
CA SER A 463 -3.45 -16.59 13.23
C SER A 463 -3.12 -15.81 11.94
N PRO A 464 -4.13 -15.36 11.18
CA PRO A 464 -3.90 -14.58 9.96
C PRO A 464 -3.49 -13.13 10.24
N ASN A 465 -2.75 -12.58 9.28
CA ASN A 465 -2.39 -11.17 9.21
C ASN A 465 -3.63 -10.33 8.88
N GLY A 466 -3.91 -9.31 9.68
CA GLY A 466 -4.94 -8.31 9.40
C GLY A 466 -5.74 -7.90 10.63
N ILE A 467 -6.19 -6.66 10.65
CA ILE A 467 -7.07 -6.08 11.69
C ILE A 467 -8.11 -5.15 11.07
N VAL A 468 -9.21 -4.90 11.77
CA VAL A 468 -10.24 -3.93 11.34
C VAL A 468 -9.80 -2.50 11.63
N GLY A 469 -9.92 -1.60 10.64
CA GLY A 469 -9.54 -0.19 10.79
C GLY A 469 -10.62 0.87 10.50
N LEU A 470 -11.67 0.56 9.72
CA LEU A 470 -12.67 1.55 9.29
C LEU A 470 -13.34 2.34 10.44
N GLU A 471 -13.77 1.67 11.51
CA GLU A 471 -14.49 2.31 12.63
C GLU A 471 -13.58 3.07 13.60
N THR A 472 -12.26 2.88 13.52
CA THR A 472 -11.28 3.35 14.51
C THR A 472 -10.24 4.32 13.96
N THR A 473 -9.98 4.31 12.65
CA THR A 473 -8.90 5.10 12.01
C THR A 473 -9.00 6.59 12.32
N LEU A 474 -10.17 7.22 12.09
CA LEU A 474 -10.33 8.66 12.32
C LEU A 474 -10.13 9.04 13.78
N SER A 475 -10.76 8.32 14.71
CA SER A 475 -10.72 8.64 16.14
C SER A 475 -9.34 8.43 16.73
N LEU A 476 -8.62 7.37 16.33
CA LEU A 476 -7.24 7.12 16.74
C LEU A 476 -6.28 8.19 16.22
N CYS A 477 -6.39 8.56 14.94
CA CYS A 477 -5.55 9.61 14.36
C CYS A 477 -5.78 10.97 15.05
N LEU A 478 -7.03 11.35 15.34
CA LEU A 478 -7.34 12.60 16.05
C LEU A 478 -6.91 12.60 17.52
N ASP A 479 -6.97 11.46 18.22
CA ASP A 479 -6.54 11.33 19.63
C ASP A 479 -5.01 11.31 19.80
N ARG A 480 -4.26 10.87 18.79
CA ARG A 480 -2.83 10.54 18.92
C ARG A 480 -1.87 11.29 18.01
N LEU A 481 -2.35 11.91 16.93
CA LEU A 481 -1.55 12.70 15.99
C LEU A 481 -1.96 14.18 15.95
N GLY A 482 -3.03 14.55 16.67
CA GLY A 482 -3.63 15.90 16.71
C GLY A 482 -3.09 16.83 17.80
#